data_AF-A0A1G3A251-F1
#
_entry.id   AF-A0A1G3A251-F1
#
_cell.length_a   1.000
_cell.length_b   1.000
_cell.length_c   1.000
_cell.angle_alpha   90.00
_cell.angle_beta   90.00
_cell.angle_gamma   90.00
#
_symmetry.space_group_name_H-M   'P 1'
#
loop_
_entity.id
_entity.type
_entity.pdbx_description
1 polymer ?
#
loop_
_entity_poly.entity_id
_entity_poly.type
_entity_poly.pdbx_seq_one_letter_code
_entity_poly.pdbx_strand_id
1 'polypeptide(L)' 'MLPEDLKAQAFATAREMGISLGELIRESLRNALHAKKGLRDPLIADHAVSYRKGPADVAANHDDYLAGGENDLP' A
#
# COMPACT_ATOMS: atom_id res chain seq x y z
N MET A 1 29.36 -4.83 10.83
CA MET A 1 28.85 -4.49 12.18
C MET A 1 27.83 -3.36 12.00
N LEU A 2 26.78 -3.30 12.82
CA LEU A 2 25.84 -2.18 12.79
C LEU A 2 26.52 -0.90 13.31
N PRO A 3 26.20 0.29 12.76
CA PRO A 3 26.58 1.56 13.36
C PRO A 3 26.14 1.63 14.83
N GLU A 4 26.97 2.18 15.71
CA GLU A 4 26.72 2.16 17.17
C GLU A 4 25.48 2.98 17.56
N ASP A 5 25.21 4.07 16.85
CA ASP A 5 23.99 4.87 16.99
C ASP A 5 22.74 4.05 16.62
N LEU A 6 22.79 3.33 15.50
CA LEU A 6 21.68 2.48 15.05
C LEU A 6 21.45 1.32 16.02
N LYS A 7 22.53 0.75 16.56
CA LYS A 7 22.46 -0.32 17.55
C LYS A 7 21.84 0.16 18.86
N ALA A 8 22.20 1.36 19.33
CA ALA A 8 21.60 1.96 20.51
C ALA A 8 20.09 2.19 20.35
N GLN A 9 19.68 2.73 19.19
CA GLN A 9 18.26 2.91 18.86
C GLN A 9 17.52 1.56 18.81
N ALA A 10 18.08 0.57 18.12
CA ALA A 10 17.46 -0.75 18.00
C ALA A 10 17.30 -1.44 19.38
N PHE A 11 18.27 -1.28 20.29
CA PHE A 11 18.16 -1.78 21.66
C PHE A 11 17.05 -1.07 22.45
N ALA A 12 16.94 0.25 22.34
CA ALA A 12 15.89 1.02 23.01
C ALA A 12 14.50 0.57 22.52
N THR A 13 14.31 0.48 21.20
CA THR A 13 13.06 0.03 20.59
C THR A 13 12.71 -1.40 20.98
N ALA A 14 13.68 -2.34 20.95
CA ALA A 14 13.43 -3.72 21.36
C ALA A 14 12.96 -3.80 22.83
N ARG A 15 13.55 -2.99 23.71
CA ARG A 15 13.17 -2.92 25.12
C ARG A 15 11.78 -2.34 25.31
N GLU A 16 11.42 -1.27 24.60
CA GLU A 16 10.07 -0.69 24.62
C GLU A 16 9.01 -1.68 24.14
N MET A 17 9.34 -2.50 23.15
CA MET A 17 8.47 -3.54 22.61
C MET A 17 8.45 -4.83 23.46
N GLY A 18 9.29 -4.93 24.49
CA GLY A 18 9.38 -6.13 25.33
C GLY A 18 9.94 -7.37 24.60
N ILE A 19 10.72 -7.18 23.54
CA ILE A 19 11.30 -8.27 22.72
C ILE A 19 12.83 -8.23 22.73
N SER A 20 13.46 -9.31 22.27
CA SER A 20 14.91 -9.32 22.09
C SER A 20 15.33 -8.48 20.86
N LEU A 21 16.56 -7.93 20.89
CA LEU A 21 17.12 -7.25 19.72
C LEU A 21 17.16 -8.18 18.49
N GLY A 22 17.46 -9.47 18.69
CA GLY A 22 17.45 -10.45 17.60
C GLY A 22 16.06 -10.66 16.98
N GLU A 23 15.01 -10.62 17.80
CA GLU A 23 13.61 -10.63 17.36
C GLU A 23 13.33 -9.44 16.45
N LEU A 24 13.67 -8.24 16.94
CA LEU A 24 13.46 -6.98 16.22
C LEU A 24 14.17 -6.98 14.87
N ILE A 25 15.42 -7.45 14.82
CA ILE A 25 16.20 -7.54 13.58
C ILE A 25 15.55 -8.51 12.59
N ARG A 26 15.11 -9.69 13.05
CA ARG A 26 14.44 -10.68 12.19
C ARG A 26 13.16 -10.13 11.58
N GLU A 27 12.31 -9.50 12.40
CA GLU A 27 11.04 -8.93 11.93
C GLU A 27 11.27 -7.74 10.98
N SER A 28 12.22 -6.87 11.29
CA SER A 28 12.58 -5.76 10.41
C SER A 28 13.07 -6.24 9.05
N LEU A 29 13.91 -7.29 9.02
CA LEU A 29 14.38 -7.91 7.78
C LEU A 29 13.25 -8.58 7.00
N ARG A 30 12.37 -9.32 7.69
CA ARG A 30 11.19 -9.95 7.07
C ARG A 30 10.30 -8.91 6.39
N ASN A 31 10.01 -7.82 7.10
CA ASN A 31 9.19 -6.71 6.59
C ASN A 31 9.86 -6.00 5.42
N ALA A 32 11.15 -5.71 5.49
CA ALA A 32 11.90 -5.10 4.40
C ALA A 32 11.90 -5.97 3.13
N LEU A 33 12.03 -7.30 3.29
CA LEU A 33 11.97 -8.25 2.17
C LEU A 33 10.56 -8.38 1.58
N HIS A 34 9.52 -8.34 2.40
CA HIS A 34 8.12 -8.33 1.93
C HIS A 34 7.76 -7.02 1.22
N ALA A 35 8.15 -5.87 1.78
CA ALA A 35 7.92 -4.57 1.16
C ALA A 35 8.59 -4.47 -0.22
N LYS A 36 9.77 -5.08 -0.39
CA LYS A 36 10.45 -5.18 -1.69
C LYS A 36 9.70 -6.03 -2.71
N LYS A 37 8.92 -7.03 -2.28
CA LYS A 37 8.09 -7.85 -3.16
C LYS A 37 6.79 -7.17 -3.57
N GLY A 38 6.32 -6.18 -2.81
CA GLY A 38 5.14 -5.36 -3.15
C GLY A 38 5.43 -4.17 -4.06
N LEU A 39 6.60 -4.11 -4.70
CA LEU A 39 6.99 -2.96 -5.52
C LEU A 39 6.26 -2.99 -6.87
N ARG A 40 5.24 -2.13 -6.96
CA ARG A 40 4.33 -1.82 -8.09
C ARG A 40 3.19 -2.80 -8.30
N ASP A 41 2.22 -2.73 -7.40
CA ASP A 41 0.84 -3.06 -7.76
C ASP A 41 0.37 -2.04 -8.83
N PRO A 42 0.07 -2.47 -10.07
CA PRO A 42 -0.38 -1.58 -11.13
C PRO A 42 -1.68 -0.83 -10.78
N LEU A 43 -2.52 -1.40 -9.92
CA LEU A 43 -3.76 -0.77 -9.45
C LEU A 43 -3.50 0.36 -8.46
N ILE A 44 -2.48 0.23 -7.60
CA ILE A 44 -2.10 1.27 -6.62
C ILE A 44 -1.23 2.35 -7.28
N ALA A 45 -0.42 1.97 -8.27
CA ALA A 45 0.40 2.90 -9.05
C ALA A 45 -0.40 3.62 -10.15
N ASP A 46 -1.69 3.30 -10.31
CA ASP A 46 -2.56 3.99 -11.26
C ASP A 46 -2.94 5.37 -10.72
N HIS A 47 -2.74 6.38 -11.57
CA HIS A 47 -3.08 7.78 -11.32
C HIS A 47 -4.08 8.31 -12.35
N ALA A 48 -4.64 7.44 -13.20
CA ALA A 48 -5.65 7.82 -14.16
C ALA A 48 -6.94 8.22 -13.42
N VAL A 49 -7.17 9.53 -13.30
CA VAL A 49 -8.41 10.10 -12.74
C VAL A 49 -9.25 10.65 -13.88
N SER A 50 -10.50 10.20 -13.99
CA SER A 50 -11.48 10.80 -14.90
C SER A 50 -12.06 12.07 -14.27
N TYR A 51 -11.81 13.22 -14.91
CA TYR A 51 -12.36 14.52 -14.48
C TYR A 51 -13.77 14.79 -15.02
N ARG A 52 -14.33 13.86 -15.82
CA ARG A 52 -15.70 14.00 -16.33
C ARG A 52 -16.66 13.80 -15.16
N LYS A 53 -17.56 14.76 -14.94
CA LYS A 53 -18.59 14.66 -13.90
C LYS A 53 -19.59 13.58 -14.31
N GLY A 54 -19.47 12.40 -13.72
CA GLY A 54 -20.40 11.29 -13.91
C GLY A 54 -21.65 11.43 -13.03
N PRO A 55 -22.70 10.67 -13.32
CA PRO A 55 -23.83 10.50 -12.42
C PRO A 55 -23.36 9.98 -11.04
N ALA A 56 -24.03 10.39 -9.96
CA ALA A 56 -23.62 10.02 -8.60
C ALA A 56 -23.97 8.57 -8.23
N ASP A 57 -24.83 7.92 -9.03
CA ASP A 57 -25.40 6.59 -8.79
C ASP A 57 -24.78 5.49 -9.66
N VAL A 58 -23.68 5.78 -10.38
CA VAL A 58 -23.01 4.84 -11.29
C VAL A 58 -22.64 3.53 -10.58
N ALA A 59 -22.25 3.57 -9.31
CA ALA A 59 -21.95 2.36 -8.56
C ALA A 59 -23.20 1.50 -8.29
N ALA A 60 -24.34 2.14 -8.00
CA ALA A 60 -25.59 1.47 -7.67
C ALA A 60 -26.28 0.88 -8.90
N ASN A 61 -26.19 1.58 -10.04
CA ASN A 61 -26.88 1.24 -11.28
C ASN A 61 -25.90 0.85 -12.40
N HIS A 62 -24.75 0.28 -12.04
CA HIS A 62 -23.66 -0.01 -12.98
C HIS A 62 -24.09 -0.88 -14.17
N ASP A 63 -24.99 -1.85 -13.95
CA ASP A 63 -25.53 -2.70 -15.01
C ASP A 63 -26.28 -1.89 -16.08
N ASP A 64 -27.05 -0.87 -15.69
CA ASP A 64 -27.77 -0.01 -16.63
C ASP A 64 -26.82 0.82 -17.49
N TYR A 65 -25.74 1.33 -16.88
CA TYR A 65 -24.71 2.10 -17.58
C TYR A 65 -23.83 1.22 -18.48
N LEU A 66 -23.58 -0.04 -18.09
CA LEU A 66 -22.78 -0.99 -18.88
C LEU A 66 -23.60 -1.67 -19.98
N ALA A 67 -24.90 -1.86 -19.78
CA ALA A 67 -25.80 -2.46 -20.77
C ALA A 67 -26.17 -1.51 -21.92
N GLY A 68 -26.01 -0.19 -21.74
CA GLY A 68 -26.31 0.84 -22.73
C GLY A 68 -25.17 1.19 -23.72
N GLY A 69 -24.13 0.35 -23.83
CA GLY A 69 -22.85 0.63 -24.51
C GLY A 69 -22.84 0.88 -26.02
N GLU A 70 -23.96 1.30 -26.63
CA GLU A 70 -23.98 1.92 -27.95
C GLU A 70 -25.00 3.07 -27.94
N ASN A 71 -24.61 4.23 -27.41
CA ASN A 71 -24.93 5.53 -28.00
C ASN A 71 -24.37 6.67 -27.14
N ASP A 72 -23.50 7.44 -27.80
CA ASP A 72 -23.23 8.87 -27.57
C ASP A 72 -22.95 9.36 -26.14
N LEU A 73 -21.66 9.57 -25.88
CA LEU A 73 -21.23 10.72 -25.10
C LEU A 73 -20.71 11.78 -26.07
N PRO A 74 -21.25 13.02 -26.09
CA PRO A 74 -20.56 14.15 -26.72
C PRO A 74 -19.24 14.47 -25.99
#